data_AF-A0A162MCH3-F1
#
_entry.id   AF-A0A162MCH3-F1
#
_cell.length_a   1.000
_cell.length_b   1.000
_cell.length_c   1.000
_cell.angle_alpha   90.00
_cell.angle_beta   90.00
_cell.angle_gamma   90.00
#
_symmetry.space_group_name_H-M   'P 1'
#
loop_
_entity.id
_entity.type
_entity.pdbx_description
1 polymer ?
#
loop_
_entity_poly.entity_id
_entity_poly.type
_entity_poly.pdbx_seq_one_letter_code
_entity_poly.pdbx_strand_id
1 'polypeptide(L)'
;MTYQDILKVITGIITSIGGVSLVIIGLSSWLGKIWANRILEKDRLNYNEKLEKIKSEYLTDLEEKKGEIDKAKTLFSRYSEHQFSLYTELYRSLYDLKIAADKLWEIADYNKLRDFSKQLNNTITTVEKSILLIEDDHYSQLTELLDAFANYKIGKTDLIKFRNLNAHNQPVNTQEILTVIENNRITKEAYTLFIQEIGRLFKRQIKLGG
;
A
#
# COMPACT_ATOMS: atom_id res chain seq x y z
N MET A 1 0.22 1.75 -80.55
CA MET A 1 1.62 2.18 -80.64
C MET A 1 2.42 1.33 -79.68
N THR A 2 3.35 0.57 -80.24
CA THR A 2 4.13 -0.45 -79.52
C THR A 2 5.28 0.25 -78.78
N TYR A 3 5.78 -0.31 -77.67
CA TYR A 3 6.97 0.22 -76.96
C TYR A 3 8.17 0.48 -77.89
N GLN A 4 8.27 -0.32 -78.96
CA GLN A 4 9.29 -0.20 -79.99
C GLN A 4 9.12 1.03 -80.90
N ASP A 5 7.89 1.49 -81.14
CA ASP A 5 7.61 2.68 -81.94
C ASP A 5 7.96 3.96 -81.17
N ILE A 6 7.67 3.97 -79.86
CA ILE A 6 8.03 5.06 -78.95
C ILE A 6 9.55 5.19 -78.86
N LEU A 7 10.26 4.07 -78.71
CA LEU A 7 11.72 4.05 -78.69
C LEU A 7 12.33 4.47 -80.03
N LYS A 8 11.75 4.08 -81.17
CA LYS A 8 12.21 4.50 -82.52
C LYS A 8 12.04 5.99 -82.78
N VAL A 9 10.94 6.60 -82.33
CA VAL A 9 10.70 8.04 -82.47
C VAL A 9 11.69 8.82 -81.60
N ILE A 10 11.92 8.37 -80.36
CA ILE A 10 12.89 9.00 -79.44
C ILE A 10 14.32 8.87 -79.99
N THR A 11 14.72 7.68 -80.44
CA THR A 11 16.06 7.47 -81.01
C THR A 11 16.27 8.22 -82.33
N GLY A 12 15.26 8.31 -83.19
CA GLY A 12 15.31 9.08 -84.44
C GLY A 12 15.54 10.58 -84.23
N ILE A 13 14.88 11.17 -83.22
CA ILE A 13 15.07 12.58 -82.83
C ILE A 13 16.47 12.83 -82.24
N ILE A 14 17.02 11.85 -81.51
CA ILE A 14 18.35 11.91 -80.87
C ILE A 14 19.49 11.81 -81.91
N THR A 15 19.31 11.00 -82.96
CA THR A 15 20.35 10.77 -83.98
C THR A 15 20.46 11.89 -85.02
N SER A 16 19.40 12.66 -85.29
CA SER A 16 19.43 13.72 -86.31
C SER A 16 20.07 15.03 -85.86
N ILE A 17 20.45 15.15 -84.57
CA ILE A 17 21.06 16.36 -84.01
C ILE A 17 22.23 16.00 -83.09
N GLY A 18 23.41 15.80 -83.67
CA GLY A 18 24.61 15.30 -82.97
C GLY A 18 25.09 16.12 -81.76
N GLY A 19 24.62 17.37 -81.56
CA GLY A 19 24.93 18.19 -80.37
C GLY A 19 23.79 18.29 -79.35
N VAL A 20 22.53 18.14 -79.76
CA VAL A 20 21.36 18.34 -78.88
C VAL A 20 21.15 17.14 -77.95
N SER A 21 21.54 15.94 -78.35
CA SER A 21 21.46 14.75 -77.49
C SER A 21 22.35 14.86 -76.24
N LEU A 22 23.56 15.44 -76.34
CA LEU A 22 24.41 15.71 -75.19
C LEU A 22 23.82 16.80 -74.28
N VAL A 23 23.20 17.82 -74.86
CA VAL A 23 22.49 18.88 -74.10
C VAL A 23 21.28 18.31 -73.38
N ILE A 24 20.47 17.47 -74.04
CA ILE A 24 19.30 16.80 -73.43
C ILE A 24 19.75 15.85 -72.31
N ILE A 25 20.80 15.05 -72.52
CA ILE A 25 21.33 14.15 -71.47
C ILE A 25 21.93 14.94 -70.30
N GLY A 26 22.68 16.01 -70.59
CA GLY A 26 23.24 16.90 -69.58
C GLY A 26 22.17 17.62 -68.76
N LEU A 27 21.15 18.17 -69.41
CA LEU A 27 19.99 18.79 -68.77
C LEU A 27 19.16 17.75 -67.99
N SER A 28 18.94 16.56 -68.54
CA SER A 28 18.21 15.48 -67.86
C SER A 28 18.96 14.96 -66.62
N SER A 29 20.29 14.87 -66.69
CA SER A 29 21.16 14.51 -65.56
C SER A 29 21.17 15.62 -64.50
N TRP A 30 21.21 16.89 -64.91
CA TRP A 30 21.16 18.04 -64.01
C TRP A 30 19.79 18.17 -63.31
N LEU A 31 18.69 18.09 -64.06
CA LEU A 31 17.33 18.02 -63.51
C LEU A 31 17.18 16.79 -62.60
N GLY A 32 17.64 15.61 -63.02
CA GLY A 32 17.62 14.41 -62.21
C GLY A 32 18.35 14.59 -60.87
N LYS A 33 19.53 15.21 -60.86
CA LYS A 33 20.28 15.53 -59.63
C LYS A 33 19.55 16.54 -58.74
N ILE A 34 18.94 17.58 -59.30
CA ILE A 34 18.17 18.58 -58.54
C ILE A 34 16.92 17.96 -57.92
N TRP A 35 16.18 17.17 -58.70
CA TRP A 35 14.98 16.49 -58.23
C TRP A 35 15.33 15.40 -57.20
N ALA A 36 16.41 14.63 -57.41
CA ALA A 36 16.90 13.65 -56.44
C ALA A 36 17.34 14.33 -55.13
N ASN A 37 18.11 15.41 -55.19
CA ASN A 37 18.51 16.16 -54.00
C ASN A 37 17.30 16.76 -53.28
N ARG A 38 16.32 17.31 -54.02
CA ARG A 38 15.09 17.86 -53.44
C ARG A 38 14.21 16.78 -52.79
N ILE A 39 14.12 15.60 -53.38
CA ILE A 39 13.40 14.46 -52.80
C ILE A 39 14.12 13.96 -51.55
N LEU A 40 15.45 13.81 -51.59
CA LEU A 40 16.27 13.40 -50.45
C LEU A 40 16.20 14.41 -49.29
N GLU A 41 16.25 15.71 -49.58
CA GLU A 41 16.07 16.76 -48.57
C GLU A 41 14.68 16.70 -47.95
N LYS A 42 13.63 16.54 -48.77
CA LYS A 42 12.25 16.42 -48.29
C LYS A 42 12.06 15.18 -47.42
N ASP A 43 12.61 14.04 -47.84
CA ASP A 43 12.54 12.79 -47.06
C ASP A 43 13.32 12.92 -45.75
N ARG A 44 14.52 13.51 -45.79
CA ARG A 44 15.32 13.77 -44.58
C ARG A 44 14.61 14.70 -43.59
N LEU A 45 13.96 15.76 -44.09
CA LEU A 45 13.13 16.64 -43.27
C LEU A 45 11.95 15.88 -42.67
N ASN A 46 11.22 15.08 -43.46
CA ASN A 46 10.12 14.25 -42.97
C ASN A 46 10.57 13.23 -41.91
N TYR A 47 11.74 12.59 -42.09
CA TYR A 47 12.28 11.65 -41.10
C TYR A 47 12.71 12.35 -39.82
N ASN A 48 13.34 13.51 -39.91
CA ASN A 48 13.70 14.31 -38.75
C ASN A 48 12.45 14.79 -37.99
N GLU A 49 11.42 15.25 -38.70
CA GLU A 49 10.15 15.66 -38.09
C GLU A 49 9.47 14.48 -37.38
N LYS A 50 9.40 13.31 -38.03
CA LYS A 50 8.88 12.09 -37.39
C LYS A 50 9.69 11.68 -36.18
N LEU A 51 11.02 11.77 -36.24
CA LEU A 51 11.91 11.47 -35.12
C LEU A 51 11.68 12.41 -33.94
N GLU A 52 11.61 13.71 -34.19
CA GLU A 52 11.35 14.71 -33.14
C GLU A 52 9.94 14.53 -32.55
N LYS A 53 8.95 14.22 -33.39
CA LYS A 53 7.60 13.91 -32.91
C LYS A 53 7.58 12.68 -32.00
N ILE A 54 8.20 11.57 -32.43
CA ILE A 54 8.29 10.35 -31.64
C ILE A 54 9.04 10.62 -30.32
N LYS A 55 10.18 11.32 -30.35
CA LYS A 55 10.91 11.69 -29.13
C LYS A 55 10.04 12.53 -28.19
N SER A 56 9.33 13.52 -28.72
CA SER A 56 8.46 14.37 -27.91
C SER A 56 7.35 13.56 -27.28
N GLU A 57 6.69 12.68 -28.03
CA GLU A 57 5.65 11.77 -27.53
C GLU A 57 6.22 10.87 -26.41
N TYR A 58 7.37 10.22 -26.63
CA TYR A 58 8.04 9.40 -25.61
C TYR A 58 8.41 10.19 -24.35
N LEU A 59 8.88 11.44 -24.49
CA LEU A 59 9.21 12.29 -23.34
C LEU A 59 7.96 12.65 -22.54
N THR A 60 6.86 13.00 -23.22
CA THR A 60 5.58 13.29 -22.58
C THR A 60 5.03 12.06 -21.86
N ASP A 61 5.04 10.90 -22.50
CA ASP A 61 4.61 9.64 -21.89
C ASP A 61 5.46 9.28 -20.66
N LEU A 62 6.78 9.50 -20.74
CA LEU A 62 7.69 9.24 -19.62
C LEU A 62 7.41 10.18 -18.45
N GLU A 63 7.22 11.47 -18.71
CA GLU A 63 6.85 12.45 -17.68
C GLU A 63 5.50 12.11 -17.02
N GLU A 64 4.51 11.72 -17.81
CA GLU A 64 3.20 11.29 -17.29
C GLU A 64 3.34 10.05 -16.41
N LYS A 65 4.02 9.00 -16.89
CA LYS A 65 4.23 7.76 -16.12
C LYS A 65 5.03 8.01 -14.85
N LYS A 66 6.05 8.86 -14.90
CA LYS A 66 6.80 9.28 -13.72
C LYS A 66 5.90 10.01 -12.73
N GLY A 67 5.03 10.90 -13.21
CA GLY A 67 4.04 11.59 -12.38
C GLY A 67 3.04 10.64 -11.72
N GLU A 68 2.57 9.60 -12.43
CA GLU A 68 1.72 8.55 -11.86
C GLU A 68 2.43 7.75 -10.77
N ILE A 69 3.68 7.35 -11.02
CA ILE A 69 4.52 6.64 -10.04
C ILE A 69 4.74 7.50 -8.80
N ASP A 70 5.07 8.78 -8.96
CA ASP A 70 5.31 9.69 -7.84
C ASP A 70 4.03 9.91 -7.00
N LYS A 71 2.86 9.99 -7.65
CA LYS A 71 1.56 10.03 -6.95
C LYS A 71 1.31 8.74 -6.17
N ALA A 72 1.46 7.59 -6.81
CA ALA A 72 1.26 6.28 -6.18
C ALA A 72 2.21 6.08 -4.98
N LYS A 73 3.48 6.46 -5.15
CA LYS A 73 4.50 6.42 -4.09
C LYS A 73 4.13 7.33 -2.92
N THR A 74 3.69 8.56 -3.20
CA THR A 74 3.28 9.51 -2.14
C THR A 74 2.07 9.00 -1.38
N LEU A 75 1.06 8.47 -2.08
CA LEU A 75 -0.13 7.88 -1.46
C LEU A 75 0.24 6.68 -0.58
N PHE A 76 1.09 5.78 -1.11
CA PHE A 76 1.58 4.63 -0.36
C PHE A 76 2.35 5.04 0.90
N SER A 77 3.27 6.01 0.80
CA SER A 77 4.02 6.50 1.95
C SER A 77 3.11 7.08 3.04
N ARG A 78 2.14 7.93 2.66
CA ARG A 78 1.17 8.48 3.63
C ARG A 78 0.33 7.40 4.29
N TYR A 79 -0.13 6.43 3.50
CA TYR A 79 -0.89 5.29 4.00
C TYR A 79 -0.07 4.46 5.00
N SER A 80 1.17 4.11 4.64
CA SER A 80 2.10 3.36 5.50
C SER A 80 2.43 4.10 6.81
N GLU A 81 2.66 5.41 6.74
CA GLU A 81 2.88 6.25 7.93
C GLU A 81 1.67 6.26 8.87
N HIS A 82 0.45 6.40 8.33
CA HIS A 82 -0.78 6.33 9.14
C HIS A 82 -0.98 4.95 9.77
N GLN A 83 -0.80 3.88 8.99
CA GLN A 83 -0.84 2.49 9.48
C GLN A 83 0.12 2.28 10.65
N PHE A 84 1.37 2.71 10.49
CA PHE A 84 2.40 2.59 11.53
C PHE A 84 1.98 3.32 12.82
N SER A 85 1.44 4.53 12.68
CA SER A 85 0.99 5.33 13.83
C SER A 85 -0.14 4.63 14.60
N LEU A 86 -1.12 4.07 13.89
CA LEU A 86 -2.24 3.32 14.47
C LEU A 86 -1.79 2.05 15.19
N TYR A 87 -0.98 1.21 14.54
CA TYR A 87 -0.46 0.00 15.17
C TYR A 87 0.35 0.32 16.43
N THR A 88 1.11 1.41 16.42
CA THR A 88 1.87 1.88 17.58
C THR A 88 0.94 2.34 18.72
N GLU A 89 -0.10 3.12 18.40
CA GLU A 89 -1.08 3.59 19.37
C GLU A 89 -1.86 2.42 20.01
N LEU A 90 -2.31 1.47 19.19
CA LEU A 90 -3.00 0.27 19.64
C LEU A 90 -2.14 -0.55 20.58
N TYR A 91 -0.89 -0.81 20.19
CA TYR A 91 0.02 -1.58 21.02
C TYR A 91 0.29 -0.90 22.37
N ARG A 92 0.44 0.43 22.39
CA ARG A 92 0.57 1.20 23.64
C ARG A 92 -0.68 1.04 24.51
N SER A 93 -1.86 1.23 23.94
CA SER A 93 -3.14 1.11 24.66
C SER A 93 -3.35 -0.29 25.25
N LEU A 94 -3.03 -1.34 24.50
CA LEU A 94 -3.07 -2.74 24.96
C LEU A 94 -2.06 -3.01 26.07
N TYR A 95 -0.85 -2.45 25.97
CA TYR A 95 0.16 -2.63 26.99
C TYR A 95 -0.21 -1.90 28.29
N ASP A 96 -0.77 -0.69 28.19
CA ASP A 96 -1.31 0.04 29.34
C ASP A 96 -2.47 -0.71 30.00
N LEU A 97 -3.34 -1.34 29.20
CA LEU A 97 -4.40 -2.23 29.68
C LEU A 97 -3.83 -3.42 30.45
N LYS A 98 -2.78 -4.07 29.92
CA LYS A 98 -2.05 -5.15 30.61
C LYS A 98 -1.51 -4.67 31.96
N ILE A 99 -0.86 -3.51 32.00
CA ILE A 99 -0.32 -2.96 33.25
C ILE A 99 -1.45 -2.75 34.27
N ALA A 100 -2.59 -2.22 33.85
CA ALA A 100 -3.75 -2.04 34.72
C ALA A 100 -4.30 -3.40 35.22
N ALA A 101 -4.33 -4.41 34.35
CA ALA A 101 -4.74 -5.77 34.69
C ALA A 101 -3.80 -6.44 35.70
N ASP A 102 -2.49 -6.25 35.54
CA ASP A 102 -1.45 -6.75 36.45
C ASP A 102 -1.55 -6.08 37.83
N LYS A 103 -1.75 -4.75 37.87
CA LYS A 103 -1.97 -4.02 39.14
C LYS A 103 -3.22 -4.52 39.88
N LEU A 104 -4.29 -4.84 39.14
CA LEU A 104 -5.53 -5.43 39.67
C LEU A 104 -5.34 -6.89 40.08
N TRP A 105 -4.40 -7.61 39.44
CA TRP A 105 -4.04 -8.96 39.83
C TRP A 105 -3.42 -8.97 41.23
N GLU A 106 -2.43 -8.11 41.45
CA GLU A 106 -1.68 -8.02 42.70
C GLU A 106 -2.56 -7.58 43.88
N ILE A 107 -3.43 -6.58 43.66
CA ILE A 107 -4.38 -6.12 44.67
C ILE A 107 -5.74 -5.95 44.01
N ALA A 108 -6.67 -6.85 44.36
CA ALA A 108 -8.04 -6.76 43.92
C ALA A 108 -8.80 -5.76 44.81
N ASP A 109 -8.90 -4.50 44.40
CA ASP A 109 -9.71 -3.47 45.07
C ASP A 109 -10.55 -2.66 44.06
N TYR A 110 -11.52 -1.91 44.58
CA TYR A 110 -12.46 -1.15 43.75
C TYR A 110 -11.80 -0.01 42.97
N ASN A 111 -10.75 0.61 43.50
CA ASN A 111 -10.06 1.72 42.82
C ASN A 111 -9.30 1.19 41.60
N LYS A 112 -8.53 0.11 41.78
CA LYS A 112 -7.80 -0.56 40.70
C LYS A 112 -8.75 -1.18 39.68
N LEU A 113 -9.90 -1.71 40.10
CA LEU A 113 -10.93 -2.23 39.20
C LEU A 113 -11.52 -1.12 38.33
N ARG A 114 -11.79 0.05 38.91
CA ARG A 114 -12.27 1.23 38.18
C ARG A 114 -11.25 1.70 37.15
N ASP A 115 -9.98 1.81 37.55
CA ASP A 115 -8.91 2.26 36.66
C ASP A 115 -8.71 1.27 35.50
N PHE A 116 -8.73 -0.02 35.78
CA PHE A 116 -8.70 -1.07 34.76
C PHE A 116 -9.91 -1.00 33.83
N SER A 117 -11.14 -0.82 34.35
CA SER A 117 -12.34 -0.71 33.51
C SER A 117 -12.30 0.53 32.62
N LYS A 118 -11.76 1.65 33.10
CA LYS A 118 -11.57 2.86 32.29
C LYS A 118 -10.59 2.58 31.15
N GLN A 119 -9.47 1.94 31.45
CA GLN A 119 -8.48 1.60 30.43
C GLN A 119 -9.04 0.61 29.41
N LEU A 120 -9.80 -0.41 29.83
CA LEU A 120 -10.43 -1.37 28.93
C LEU A 120 -11.36 -0.68 27.93
N ASN A 121 -12.22 0.22 28.40
CA ASN A 121 -13.12 0.98 27.53
C ASN A 121 -12.36 1.89 26.56
N ASN A 122 -11.28 2.53 27.02
CA ASN A 122 -10.42 3.32 26.15
C ASN A 122 -9.81 2.46 25.04
N THR A 123 -9.28 1.29 25.37
CA THR A 123 -8.67 0.37 24.40
C THR A 123 -9.68 -0.17 23.40
N ILE A 124 -10.90 -0.53 23.82
CA ILE A 124 -12.01 -0.90 22.92
C ILE A 124 -12.26 0.24 21.93
N THR A 125 -12.39 1.47 22.43
CA THR A 125 -12.64 2.65 21.57
C THR A 125 -11.50 2.87 20.58
N THR A 126 -10.24 2.68 20.99
CA THR A 126 -9.08 2.80 20.08
C THR A 126 -9.15 1.74 18.97
N VAL A 127 -9.50 0.49 19.30
CA VAL A 127 -9.67 -0.60 18.31
C VAL A 127 -10.81 -0.29 17.34
N GLU A 128 -11.97 0.16 17.83
CA GLU A 128 -13.10 0.54 16.98
C GLU A 128 -12.76 1.69 16.02
N LYS A 129 -12.04 2.72 16.50
CA LYS A 129 -11.64 3.86 15.67
C LYS A 129 -10.63 3.51 14.58
N SER A 130 -9.92 2.39 14.73
CA SER A 130 -8.85 1.98 13.82
C SER A 130 -9.30 0.91 12.80
N ILE A 131 -10.57 0.52 12.82
CA ILE A 131 -11.15 -0.53 11.96
C ILE A 131 -10.88 -0.34 10.46
N LEU A 132 -10.85 0.90 9.97
CA LEU A 132 -10.69 1.19 8.53
C LEU A 132 -9.31 0.79 8.00
N LEU A 133 -8.31 0.76 8.87
CA LEU A 133 -6.90 0.64 8.48
C LEU A 133 -6.30 -0.69 8.96
N ILE A 134 -6.90 -1.38 9.92
CA ILE A 134 -6.41 -2.70 10.36
C ILE A 134 -6.90 -3.79 9.41
N GLU A 135 -6.09 -4.84 9.22
CA GLU A 135 -6.52 -6.05 8.52
C GLU A 135 -7.56 -6.84 9.33
N ASP A 136 -8.57 -7.41 8.67
CA ASP A 136 -9.69 -8.09 9.34
C ASP A 136 -9.24 -9.21 10.31
N ASP A 137 -8.18 -9.95 9.98
CA ASP A 137 -7.61 -11.00 10.84
C ASP A 137 -7.06 -10.42 12.15
N HIS A 138 -6.29 -9.33 12.07
CA HIS A 138 -5.77 -8.63 13.24
C HIS A 138 -6.90 -8.03 14.09
N TYR A 139 -7.96 -7.52 13.46
CA TYR A 139 -9.12 -7.00 14.16
C TYR A 139 -9.85 -8.09 14.95
N SER A 140 -10.05 -9.27 14.36
CA SER A 140 -10.66 -10.42 15.05
C SER A 140 -9.86 -10.82 16.29
N GLN A 141 -8.55 -10.93 16.18
CA GLN A 141 -7.66 -11.27 17.29
C GLN A 141 -7.69 -10.23 18.41
N LEU A 142 -7.77 -8.93 18.06
CA LEU A 142 -7.90 -7.85 19.03
C LEU A 142 -9.22 -7.94 19.80
N THR A 143 -10.32 -8.24 19.13
CA THR A 143 -11.64 -8.41 19.77
C THR A 143 -11.64 -9.58 20.74
N GLU A 144 -11.10 -10.75 20.34
CA GLU A 144 -10.98 -11.91 21.23
C GLU A 144 -10.15 -11.60 22.49
N LEU A 145 -9.07 -10.84 22.33
CA LEU A 145 -8.25 -10.38 23.45
C LEU A 145 -9.04 -9.46 24.39
N LEU A 146 -9.82 -8.53 23.85
CA LEU A 146 -10.64 -7.61 24.65
C LEU A 146 -11.74 -8.35 25.41
N ASP A 147 -12.34 -9.38 24.81
CA ASP A 147 -13.31 -10.25 25.47
C ASP A 147 -12.66 -11.03 26.64
N ALA A 148 -11.43 -11.51 26.47
CA ALA A 148 -10.68 -12.13 27.55
C ALA A 148 -10.47 -11.15 28.73
N PHE A 149 -10.12 -9.90 28.45
CA PHE A 149 -10.00 -8.86 29.48
C PHE A 149 -11.34 -8.50 30.14
N ALA A 150 -12.45 -8.52 29.39
CA ALA A 150 -13.77 -8.31 29.94
C ALA A 150 -14.16 -9.43 30.92
N ASN A 151 -13.89 -10.69 30.56
CA ASN A 151 -14.13 -11.85 31.44
C ASN A 151 -13.26 -11.78 32.71
N TYR A 152 -12.01 -11.36 32.57
CA TYR A 152 -11.12 -11.10 33.73
C TYR A 152 -11.69 -10.04 34.68
N LYS A 153 -12.30 -8.96 34.15
CA LYS A 153 -12.99 -7.94 34.95
C LYS A 153 -14.09 -8.54 35.82
N ILE A 154 -14.90 -9.41 35.23
CA ILE A 154 -16.04 -10.05 35.90
C ILE A 154 -15.51 -10.90 37.05
N GLY A 155 -14.54 -11.79 36.77
CA GLY A 155 -13.94 -12.64 37.79
C GLY A 155 -13.32 -11.84 38.94
N LYS A 156 -12.61 -10.73 38.67
CA LYS A 156 -12.05 -9.88 39.72
C LYS A 156 -13.11 -9.15 40.54
N THR A 157 -14.21 -8.75 39.91
CA THR A 157 -15.36 -8.16 40.60
C THR A 157 -15.95 -9.15 41.60
N ASP A 158 -16.08 -10.42 41.21
CA ASP A 158 -16.65 -11.46 42.07
C ASP A 158 -15.73 -11.81 43.24
N LEU A 159 -14.41 -11.86 43.03
CA LEU A 159 -13.45 -12.03 44.14
C LEU A 159 -13.53 -10.90 45.17
N ILE A 160 -13.72 -9.65 44.73
CA ILE A 160 -13.89 -8.51 45.64
C ILE A 160 -15.20 -8.66 46.43
N LYS A 161 -16.29 -9.07 45.78
CA LYS A 161 -17.56 -9.35 46.46
C LYS A 161 -17.41 -10.46 47.50
N PHE A 162 -16.82 -11.61 47.14
CA PHE A 162 -16.59 -12.72 48.07
C PHE A 162 -15.75 -12.32 49.28
N ARG A 163 -14.71 -11.50 49.08
CA ARG A 163 -13.91 -10.94 50.19
C ARG A 163 -14.77 -10.08 51.12
N ASN A 164 -15.68 -9.28 50.57
CA ASN A 164 -16.58 -8.44 51.35
C ASN A 164 -17.59 -9.27 52.16
N LEU A 165 -18.21 -10.28 51.53
CA LEU A 165 -19.14 -11.21 52.19
C LEU A 165 -18.47 -11.95 53.36
N ASN A 166 -17.25 -12.46 53.14
CA ASN A 166 -16.45 -13.10 54.21
C ASN A 166 -16.14 -12.13 55.36
N ALA A 167 -15.83 -10.86 55.07
CA ALA A 167 -15.61 -9.84 56.10
C ALA A 167 -16.87 -9.55 56.95
N HIS A 168 -18.06 -9.86 56.42
CA HIS A 168 -19.35 -9.69 57.10
C HIS A 168 -19.86 -11.02 57.70
N ASN A 169 -19.01 -12.05 57.83
CA ASN A 169 -19.35 -13.39 58.33
C ASN A 169 -20.50 -14.09 57.57
N GLN A 170 -20.70 -13.74 56.29
CA GLN A 170 -21.67 -14.42 55.45
C GLN A 170 -21.06 -15.68 54.84
N PRO A 171 -21.81 -16.79 54.68
CA PRO A 171 -21.28 -18.03 54.13
C PRO A 171 -20.89 -17.83 52.66
N VAL A 172 -19.65 -18.19 52.32
CA VAL A 172 -19.15 -18.17 50.94
C VAL A 172 -18.64 -19.56 50.57
N ASN A 173 -18.99 -20.02 49.37
CA ASN A 173 -18.53 -21.30 48.85
C ASN A 173 -17.03 -21.24 48.50
N THR A 174 -16.20 -21.95 49.27
CA THR A 174 -14.75 -21.99 49.06
C THR A 174 -14.37 -22.57 47.69
N GLN A 175 -15.13 -23.54 47.17
CA GLN A 175 -14.87 -24.14 45.86
C GLN A 175 -15.07 -23.13 44.73
N GLU A 176 -16.12 -22.30 44.84
CA GLU A 176 -16.44 -21.25 43.87
C GLU A 176 -15.33 -20.18 43.80
N ILE A 177 -14.78 -19.79 44.96
CA ILE A 177 -13.63 -18.87 45.03
C ILE A 177 -12.43 -19.46 44.28
N LEU A 178 -12.09 -20.73 44.51
CA LEU A 178 -10.95 -21.39 43.87
C LEU A 178 -11.11 -21.45 42.35
N THR A 179 -12.32 -21.79 41.86
CA THR A 179 -12.62 -21.78 40.43
C THR A 179 -12.43 -20.40 39.82
N VAL A 180 -12.90 -19.34 40.48
CA VAL A 180 -12.73 -17.96 39.97
C VAL A 180 -11.27 -17.52 39.99
N ILE A 181 -10.48 -17.92 40.99
CA ILE A 181 -9.04 -17.62 41.02
C ILE A 181 -8.33 -18.30 39.85
N GLU A 182 -8.59 -19.59 39.63
CA GLU A 182 -7.92 -20.35 38.58
C GLU A 182 -8.30 -19.87 37.19
N ASN A 183 -9.59 -19.60 36.94
CA ASN A 183 -10.03 -19.00 35.68
C ASN A 183 -9.35 -17.65 35.42
N ASN A 184 -9.22 -16.79 36.43
CA ASN A 184 -8.52 -15.52 36.27
C ASN A 184 -7.01 -15.70 36.00
N ARG A 185 -6.37 -16.73 36.58
CA ARG A 185 -4.96 -17.06 36.31
C ARG A 185 -4.76 -17.47 34.86
N ILE A 186 -5.60 -18.39 34.36
CA ILE A 186 -5.58 -18.86 32.97
C ILE A 186 -5.79 -17.69 32.01
N THR A 187 -6.81 -16.86 32.25
CA THR A 187 -7.08 -15.67 31.44
C THR A 187 -5.90 -14.70 31.43
N LYS A 188 -5.20 -14.55 32.57
CA LYS A 188 -3.99 -13.72 32.67
C LYS A 188 -2.84 -14.22 31.80
N GLU A 189 -2.60 -15.52 31.81
CA GLU A 189 -1.56 -16.14 30.98
C GLU A 189 -1.92 -16.02 29.50
N ALA A 190 -3.18 -16.27 29.15
CA ALA A 190 -3.69 -16.15 27.79
C ALA A 190 -3.51 -14.73 27.22
N TYR A 191 -4.00 -13.68 27.89
CA TYR A 191 -3.85 -12.32 27.36
C TYR A 191 -2.39 -11.87 27.30
N THR A 192 -1.53 -12.37 28.19
CA THR A 192 -0.10 -12.02 28.21
C THR A 192 0.62 -12.57 26.99
N LEU A 193 0.34 -13.82 26.63
CA LEU A 193 0.87 -14.43 25.41
C LEU A 193 0.33 -13.73 24.17
N PHE A 194 -0.97 -13.40 24.18
CA PHE A 194 -1.62 -12.82 23.01
C PHE A 194 -1.11 -11.40 22.69
N ILE A 195 -0.84 -10.57 23.72
CA ILE A 195 -0.20 -9.26 23.53
C ILE A 195 1.20 -9.39 22.90
N GLN A 196 1.97 -10.42 23.25
CA GLN A 196 3.28 -10.65 22.66
C GLN A 196 3.16 -11.06 21.18
N GLU A 197 2.16 -11.87 20.85
CA GLU A 197 1.86 -12.28 19.48
C GLU A 197 1.44 -11.09 18.61
N ILE A 198 0.51 -10.27 19.09
CA ILE A 198 0.10 -9.03 18.41
C ILE A 198 1.30 -8.12 18.18
N GLY A 199 2.19 -7.99 19.18
CA GLY A 199 3.43 -7.23 19.03
C GLY A 199 4.37 -7.76 17.93
N ARG A 200 4.38 -9.08 17.68
CA ARG A 200 5.13 -9.69 16.56
C ARG A 200 4.43 -9.46 15.22
N LEU A 201 3.11 -9.58 15.17
CA LEU A 201 2.31 -9.34 13.98
C LEU A 201 2.45 -7.90 13.49
N PHE A 202 2.33 -6.93 14.39
CA PHE A 202 2.51 -5.51 14.07
C PHE A 202 3.92 -5.24 13.55
N LYS A 203 4.96 -5.81 14.19
CA LYS A 203 6.35 -5.71 13.71
C LYS A 203 6.53 -6.29 12.30
N ARG A 204 5.85 -7.39 11.98
CA ARG A 204 5.90 -8.00 10.64
C ARG A 204 5.22 -7.09 9.61
N GLN A 205 4.05 -6.57 9.93
CA GLN A 205 3.29 -5.68 9.05
C GLN A 205 4.08 -4.41 8.71
N ILE A 206 4.71 -3.81 9.70
CA ILE A 206 5.56 -2.63 9.54
C ILE A 206 6.75 -2.93 8.61
N LYS A 207 7.31 -4.15 8.67
CA LYS A 207 8.42 -4.56 7.80
C LYS A 207 8.00 -4.88 6.36
N LEU A 208 6.78 -5.36 6.16
CA LEU A 208 6.25 -5.68 4.83
C LEU A 208 5.73 -4.43 4.09
N GLY A 209 5.34 -3.39 4.83
CA GLY A 209 4.91 -2.10 4.30
C GLY A 209 6.03 -1.05 4.10
N GLY A 210 7.30 -1.44 4.30
CA GLY A 210 8.49 -0.60 4.15
C GLY A 210 9.38 -1.02 2.98
#